data_AF-A0A382M3H9-F1
#
_entry.id   AF-A0A382M3H9-F1
#
_cell.length_a   1.000
_cell.length_b   1.000
_cell.length_c   1.000
_cell.angle_alpha   90.00
_cell.angle_beta   90.00
_cell.angle_gamma   90.00
#
_symmetry.space_group_name_H-M   'P 1'
#
loop_
_entity.id
_entity.type
_entity.pdbx_description
1 polymer ?
#
loop_
_entity_poly.entity_id
_entity_poly.type
_entity_poly.pdbx_seq_one_letter_code
_entity_poly.pdbx_strand_id
1 'polypeptide(L)'
;TELLYDTGYPILKHAVFPIPENHNTGESLQSNIPCVKIIGKSHDRKKPYQPSSIVNISAMSFGSLGKNAVTALNIGAREANCYHNTGEGGISPYHRNGADIVWQIGTGYFGARDKKGKFSKEMFDETVQSNPNIKMIELKLSQGAKPGKGGILPKAKITKEISHIRGITSDQDCVSPNSHSAFSNVDEMIDFIENLSDLSGLPIGIKSAIGESLFWEKLATAMSKTKLGPDFIAIDGGEGGTGAAPLSFADHVSLPYKIGFKRVYSIFKEHGLINDLAWIGSAKLGFPDRAIIAFALGCDLINIARETMLSIGCIQAQQCHTGHCPTGITTHSKWLQRGLDIPLKAKRCTQFIDGLRKEILQLSHACGYEHPCQFTGEDIEFSSGVNKFS
;
A
#
# COMPACT_ATOMS: atom_id res chain seq x y z
N THR A 1 2.98 31.23 -0.81
CA THR A 1 1.64 30.91 -1.36
C THR A 1 0.63 31.15 -0.26
N GLU A 2 -0.52 31.78 -0.57
CA GLU A 2 -1.58 32.04 0.45
C GLU A 2 -2.25 30.78 1.01
N LEU A 3 -1.93 29.60 0.47
CA LEU A 3 -2.48 28.31 0.89
C LEU A 3 -2.33 28.03 2.39
N LEU A 4 -1.31 28.63 3.05
CA LEU A 4 -1.11 28.57 4.50
C LEU A 4 -2.38 28.96 5.29
N TYR A 5 -3.18 29.86 4.72
CA TYR A 5 -4.40 30.38 5.35
C TYR A 5 -5.64 29.57 5.02
N ASP A 6 -5.57 28.55 4.16
CA ASP A 6 -6.73 27.73 3.83
C ASP A 6 -7.11 26.82 5.00
N THR A 7 -8.42 26.63 5.22
CA THR A 7 -8.92 25.75 6.29
C THR A 7 -8.38 24.33 6.12
N GLY A 8 -7.79 23.78 7.18
CA GLY A 8 -7.23 22.44 7.19
C GLY A 8 -5.84 22.32 6.54
N TYR A 9 -5.20 23.44 6.18
CA TYR A 9 -3.81 23.44 5.74
C TYR A 9 -2.88 23.04 6.91
N PRO A 10 -2.03 22.01 6.74
CA PRO A 10 -1.14 21.54 7.80
C PRO A 10 0.06 22.48 7.97
N ILE A 11 0.41 22.78 9.22
CA ILE A 11 1.57 23.59 9.59
C ILE A 11 2.44 22.71 10.50
N LEU A 12 3.64 22.38 10.02
CA LEU A 12 4.62 21.61 10.78
C LEU A 12 5.37 22.57 11.70
N LYS A 13 5.44 22.25 12.99
CA LYS A 13 6.17 23.04 13.98
C LYS A 13 7.65 22.67 13.93
N HIS A 14 8.49 23.59 13.44
CA HIS A 14 9.93 23.41 13.45
C HIS A 14 10.49 23.52 14.88
N ALA A 15 11.61 22.87 15.14
CA ALA A 15 12.33 23.00 16.39
C ALA A 15 13.15 24.30 16.40
N VAL A 16 13.22 24.98 17.55
CA VAL A 16 14.10 26.15 17.75
C VAL A 16 15.58 25.76 17.54
N PHE A 17 15.91 24.52 17.88
CA PHE A 17 17.24 23.93 17.69
C PHE A 17 17.09 22.65 16.84
N PRO A 18 17.06 22.76 15.51
CA PRO A 18 16.87 21.61 14.62
C PRO A 18 18.11 20.71 14.57
N ILE A 19 17.93 19.47 14.11
CA ILE A 19 19.05 18.57 13.83
C ILE A 19 19.83 19.10 12.62
N PRO A 20 21.16 19.27 12.70
CA PRO A 20 21.96 19.73 11.57
C PRO A 20 21.85 18.80 10.35
N GLU A 21 21.86 19.35 9.14
CA GLU A 21 21.79 18.55 7.91
C GLU A 21 22.94 17.53 7.77
N ASN A 22 24.09 17.81 8.40
CA ASN A 22 25.29 16.96 8.40
C ASN A 22 25.36 16.01 9.62
N HIS A 23 24.27 15.87 10.38
CA HIS A 23 24.26 15.00 11.55
C HIS A 23 24.51 13.53 11.14
N ASN A 24 25.52 12.90 11.75
CA ASN A 24 25.89 11.48 11.61
C ASN A 24 26.28 10.96 10.21
N THR A 25 26.47 11.80 9.19
CA THR A 25 26.97 11.35 7.90
C THR A 25 27.99 12.36 7.37
N GLY A 26 29.27 12.00 7.32
CA GLY A 26 30.28 12.74 6.54
C GLY A 26 30.04 12.67 5.02
N GLU A 27 28.82 12.29 4.60
CA GLU A 27 28.34 12.01 3.26
C GLU A 27 26.91 12.57 3.12
N SER A 28 26.41 12.72 1.90
CA SER A 28 25.04 13.17 1.65
C SER A 28 23.99 12.30 2.35
N LEU A 29 22.96 12.92 2.96
CA LEU A 29 21.78 12.26 3.55
C LEU A 29 21.36 11.00 2.78
N GLN A 30 21.54 9.83 3.40
CA GLN A 30 21.08 8.56 2.85
C GLN A 30 19.54 8.55 2.82
N SER A 31 18.95 8.29 1.65
CA SER A 31 17.49 8.27 1.48
C SER A 31 16.82 7.03 2.07
N ASN A 32 17.60 6.00 2.41
CA ASN A 32 17.08 4.77 2.99
C ASN A 32 16.72 5.00 4.46
N ILE A 33 15.42 5.09 4.73
CA ILE A 33 14.87 5.22 6.08
C ILE A 33 14.15 3.90 6.39
N PRO A 34 14.71 3.02 7.23
CA PRO A 34 14.11 1.72 7.53
C PRO A 34 12.86 1.85 8.42
N CYS A 35 11.97 0.87 8.34
CA CYS A 35 10.88 0.73 9.30
C CYS A 35 11.42 0.57 10.72
N VAL A 36 10.85 1.29 11.68
CA VAL A 36 11.19 1.13 13.11
C VAL A 36 10.77 -0.23 13.67
N LYS A 37 9.72 -0.85 13.11
CA LYS A 37 9.21 -2.15 13.53
C LYS A 37 9.70 -3.28 12.63
N ILE A 38 9.99 -4.42 13.26
CA ILE A 38 10.19 -5.70 12.57
C ILE A 38 8.82 -6.39 12.51
N ILE A 39 8.22 -6.40 11.32
CA ILE A 39 6.87 -6.92 11.08
C ILE A 39 6.87 -8.43 11.26
N GLY A 40 5.91 -8.93 12.05
CA GLY A 40 5.81 -10.34 12.41
C GLY A 40 6.60 -10.75 13.65
N LYS A 41 7.38 -9.84 14.25
CA LYS A 41 8.12 -10.16 15.48
C LYS A 41 7.20 -10.42 16.68
N SER A 42 6.13 -9.62 16.84
CA SER A 42 5.23 -9.71 17.99
C SER A 42 4.39 -11.00 18.03
N HIS A 43 4.15 -11.62 16.86
CA HIS A 43 3.47 -12.92 16.73
C HIS A 43 4.44 -14.09 16.46
N ASP A 44 5.76 -13.88 16.68
CA ASP A 44 6.80 -14.90 16.49
C ASP A 44 6.78 -15.59 15.10
N ARG A 45 6.56 -14.80 14.04
CA ARG A 45 6.57 -15.34 12.67
C ARG A 45 7.96 -15.87 12.34
N LYS A 46 8.04 -17.05 11.69
CA LYS A 46 9.31 -17.73 11.35
C LYS A 46 10.28 -16.88 10.51
N LYS A 47 9.75 -16.00 9.68
CA LYS A 47 10.51 -15.11 8.77
C LYS A 47 10.01 -13.68 8.94
N PRO A 48 10.27 -13.04 10.09
CA PRO A 48 9.84 -11.66 10.30
C PRO A 48 10.60 -10.73 9.34
N TYR A 49 10.01 -9.58 9.01
CA TYR A 49 10.54 -8.68 7.99
C TYR A 49 10.60 -7.24 8.47
N GLN A 50 11.77 -6.60 8.32
CA GLN A 50 11.94 -5.18 8.55
C GLN A 50 12.10 -4.48 7.19
N PRO A 51 11.07 -3.77 6.69
CA PRO A 51 11.20 -3.00 5.45
C PRO A 51 12.35 -1.99 5.55
N SER A 52 13.22 -1.96 4.54
CA SER A 52 14.34 -1.00 4.47
C SER A 52 13.92 0.41 4.05
N SER A 53 12.62 0.63 3.79
CA SER A 53 12.06 1.91 3.37
C SER A 53 10.72 2.17 4.04
N ILE A 54 10.53 3.39 4.55
CA ILE A 54 9.23 3.91 5.02
C ILE A 54 8.27 4.27 3.89
N VAL A 55 8.79 4.49 2.66
CA VAL A 55 7.99 4.78 1.46
C VAL A 55 8.06 3.60 0.52
N ASN A 56 6.90 3.00 0.18
CA ASN A 56 6.84 1.80 -0.65
C ASN A 56 5.77 1.88 -1.73
N ILE A 57 5.85 1.01 -2.73
CA ILE A 57 4.89 0.99 -3.85
C ILE A 57 3.64 0.22 -3.45
N SER A 58 2.50 0.90 -3.45
CA SER A 58 1.19 0.34 -3.08
C SER A 58 0.66 -0.62 -4.15
N ALA A 59 -0.33 -1.41 -3.72
CA ALA A 59 -0.91 -2.52 -4.45
C ALA A 59 -1.53 -2.09 -5.79
N MET A 60 -0.99 -2.58 -6.91
CA MET A 60 -1.50 -2.31 -8.26
C MET A 60 -1.38 -3.54 -9.16
N SER A 61 -2.51 -4.13 -9.54
CA SER A 61 -2.50 -5.43 -10.20
C SER A 61 -1.90 -5.42 -11.61
N PHE A 62 -1.08 -6.44 -11.93
CA PHE A 62 -0.87 -6.84 -13.32
C PHE A 62 -2.20 -7.27 -13.94
N GLY A 63 -2.56 -6.65 -15.07
CA GLY A 63 -3.91 -6.67 -15.62
C GLY A 63 -4.55 -5.29 -15.58
N SER A 64 -4.50 -4.59 -14.45
CA SER A 64 -4.78 -3.14 -14.43
C SER A 64 -3.64 -2.38 -15.11
N LEU A 65 -2.40 -2.70 -14.72
CA LEU A 65 -1.16 -2.21 -15.33
C LEU A 65 -0.67 -3.20 -16.40
N GLY A 66 -0.01 -2.66 -17.42
CA GLY A 66 0.72 -3.41 -18.44
C GLY A 66 2.08 -3.91 -17.96
N LYS A 67 2.68 -4.81 -18.72
CA LYS A 67 3.96 -5.46 -18.34
C LYS A 67 5.12 -4.49 -18.17
N ASN A 68 5.22 -3.49 -19.06
CA ASN A 68 6.32 -2.52 -19.00
C ASN A 68 6.21 -1.64 -17.74
N ALA A 69 5.00 -1.26 -17.34
CA ALA A 69 4.77 -0.50 -16.12
C ALA A 69 5.12 -1.29 -14.86
N VAL A 70 4.65 -2.54 -14.75
CA VAL A 70 4.96 -3.40 -13.60
C VAL A 70 6.47 -3.66 -13.51
N THR A 71 7.13 -3.92 -14.65
CA THR A 71 8.58 -4.13 -14.72
C THR A 71 9.34 -2.88 -14.27
N ALA A 72 8.98 -1.70 -14.79
CA ALA A 72 9.62 -0.44 -14.42
C ALA A 72 9.46 -0.12 -12.92
N LEU A 73 8.26 -0.33 -12.37
CA LEU A 73 8.01 -0.13 -10.94
C LEU A 73 8.80 -1.11 -10.07
N ASN A 74 8.88 -2.39 -10.45
CA ASN A 74 9.65 -3.36 -9.66
C ASN A 74 11.16 -3.10 -9.71
N ILE A 75 11.71 -2.75 -10.89
CA ILE A 75 13.13 -2.35 -10.99
C ILE A 75 13.38 -1.08 -10.16
N GLY A 76 12.49 -0.09 -10.26
CA GLY A 76 12.61 1.14 -9.48
C GLY A 76 12.52 0.90 -7.98
N ALA A 77 11.64 -0.01 -7.53
CA ALA A 77 11.54 -0.40 -6.14
C ALA A 77 12.84 -1.06 -5.63
N ARG A 78 13.42 -1.96 -6.43
CA ARG A 78 14.71 -2.60 -6.10
C ARG A 78 15.81 -1.57 -5.96
N GLU A 79 15.93 -0.66 -6.91
CA GLU A 79 16.96 0.38 -6.89
C GLU A 79 16.77 1.36 -5.72
N ALA A 80 15.53 1.64 -5.32
CA ALA A 80 15.21 2.47 -4.17
C ALA A 80 15.25 1.73 -2.81
N ASN A 81 15.53 0.42 -2.80
CA ASN A 81 15.44 -0.44 -1.61
C ASN A 81 14.07 -0.36 -0.91
N CYS A 82 12.97 -0.31 -1.67
CA CYS A 82 11.61 -0.41 -1.15
C CYS A 82 10.92 -1.66 -1.69
N TYR A 83 9.82 -2.07 -1.05
CA TYR A 83 9.02 -3.19 -1.60
C TYR A 83 8.03 -2.71 -2.66
N HIS A 84 7.58 -3.65 -3.50
CA HIS A 84 6.49 -3.47 -4.44
C HIS A 84 5.33 -4.42 -4.12
N ASN A 85 4.15 -3.88 -3.82
CA ASN A 85 2.96 -4.68 -3.61
C ASN A 85 2.28 -5.05 -4.96
N THR A 86 2.02 -6.34 -5.18
CA THR A 86 1.54 -6.89 -6.47
C THR A 86 0.15 -6.46 -6.87
N GLY A 87 -0.65 -5.96 -5.93
CA GLY A 87 -2.10 -5.89 -6.13
C GLY A 87 -2.75 -7.27 -6.22
N GLU A 88 -4.07 -7.27 -6.39
CA GLU A 88 -4.88 -8.48 -6.38
C GLU A 88 -4.61 -9.46 -7.53
N GLY A 89 -3.83 -9.08 -8.56
CA GLY A 89 -3.77 -9.81 -9.84
C GLY A 89 -2.95 -11.10 -9.85
N GLY A 90 -2.46 -11.54 -8.69
CA GLY A 90 -1.43 -12.57 -8.57
C GLY A 90 -0.03 -12.02 -8.89
N ILE A 91 0.98 -12.90 -8.82
CA ILE A 91 2.39 -12.54 -9.02
C ILE A 91 2.80 -12.82 -10.46
N SER A 92 2.84 -11.78 -11.30
CA SER A 92 3.34 -11.91 -12.67
C SER A 92 4.88 -11.98 -12.74
N PRO A 93 5.47 -12.50 -13.82
CA PRO A 93 6.92 -12.47 -14.05
C PRO A 93 7.52 -11.05 -13.99
N TYR A 94 6.72 -10.03 -14.29
CA TYR A 94 7.12 -8.63 -14.26
C TYR A 94 7.33 -8.08 -12.84
N HIS A 95 6.85 -8.78 -11.80
CA HIS A 95 7.21 -8.48 -10.41
C HIS A 95 8.54 -9.14 -10.00
N ARG A 96 9.12 -10.05 -10.80
CA ARG A 96 10.30 -10.83 -10.43
C ARG A 96 11.60 -10.19 -10.92
N ASN A 97 11.74 -8.87 -10.78
CA ASN A 97 12.95 -8.13 -11.21
C ASN A 97 13.89 -7.77 -10.04
N GLY A 98 13.69 -8.38 -8.88
CA GLY A 98 14.63 -8.36 -7.77
C GLY A 98 14.26 -7.48 -6.57
N ALA A 99 13.18 -6.70 -6.64
CA ALA A 99 12.66 -6.03 -5.44
C ALA A 99 11.99 -7.02 -4.50
N ASP A 100 11.93 -6.67 -3.22
CA ASP A 100 11.05 -7.30 -2.25
C ASP A 100 9.59 -7.06 -2.62
N ILE A 101 8.74 -8.05 -2.35
CA ILE A 101 7.34 -8.07 -2.78
C ILE A 101 6.43 -8.25 -1.58
N VAL A 102 5.34 -7.50 -1.59
CA VAL A 102 4.14 -7.80 -0.79
C VAL A 102 3.12 -8.44 -1.72
N TRP A 103 2.81 -9.71 -1.48
CA TRP A 103 1.82 -10.40 -2.29
C TRP A 103 0.42 -10.10 -1.75
N GLN A 104 -0.37 -9.34 -2.50
CA GLN A 104 -1.74 -9.05 -2.12
C GLN A 104 -2.70 -10.11 -2.64
N ILE A 105 -3.49 -10.67 -1.73
CA ILE A 105 -4.54 -11.65 -2.00
C ILE A 105 -5.89 -10.96 -1.79
N GLY A 106 -6.61 -10.74 -2.88
CA GLY A 106 -8.01 -10.29 -2.86
C GLY A 106 -9.01 -11.45 -2.83
N THR A 107 -10.29 -11.14 -2.88
CA THR A 107 -11.41 -12.09 -2.84
C THR A 107 -11.45 -13.09 -4.01
N GLY A 108 -10.77 -12.78 -5.12
CA GLY A 108 -10.60 -13.69 -6.25
C GLY A 108 -9.50 -14.74 -6.07
N TYR A 109 -8.70 -14.64 -4.99
CA TYR A 109 -7.58 -15.53 -4.65
C TYR A 109 -6.61 -15.80 -5.81
N PHE A 110 -6.36 -14.81 -6.67
CA PHE A 110 -5.48 -14.99 -7.82
C PHE A 110 -4.04 -15.33 -7.38
N GLY A 111 -3.49 -16.41 -7.94
CA GLY A 111 -2.24 -17.02 -7.49
C GLY A 111 -2.38 -17.99 -6.30
N ALA A 112 -3.55 -18.13 -5.69
CA ALA A 112 -3.78 -19.00 -4.53
C ALA A 112 -5.13 -19.75 -4.62
N ARG A 113 -5.64 -19.99 -5.84
CA ARG A 113 -7.00 -20.49 -6.06
C ARG A 113 -7.06 -21.83 -6.76
N ASP A 114 -8.11 -22.57 -6.44
CA ASP A 114 -8.54 -23.73 -7.21
C ASP A 114 -9.32 -23.34 -8.48
N LYS A 115 -9.70 -24.36 -9.26
CA LYS A 115 -10.53 -24.21 -10.47
C LYS A 115 -11.94 -23.66 -10.18
N LYS A 116 -12.42 -23.74 -8.94
CA LYS A 116 -13.72 -23.20 -8.49
C LYS A 116 -13.62 -21.77 -7.97
N GLY A 117 -12.42 -21.21 -7.88
CA GLY A 117 -12.19 -19.86 -7.35
C GLY A 117 -12.18 -19.74 -5.83
N LYS A 118 -12.02 -20.86 -5.12
CA LYS A 118 -11.77 -20.87 -3.68
C LYS A 118 -10.26 -20.92 -3.42
N PHE A 119 -9.87 -20.54 -2.21
CA PHE A 119 -8.49 -20.67 -1.76
C PHE A 119 -8.02 -22.14 -1.86
N SER A 120 -6.81 -22.35 -2.36
CA SER A 120 -6.12 -23.65 -2.38
C SER A 120 -4.77 -23.52 -1.69
N LYS A 121 -4.59 -24.37 -0.69
CA LYS A 121 -3.35 -24.46 0.10
C LYS A 121 -2.16 -24.84 -0.78
N GLU A 122 -2.37 -25.76 -1.71
CA GLU A 122 -1.35 -26.28 -2.62
C GLU A 122 -0.86 -25.18 -3.55
N MET A 123 -1.78 -24.43 -4.18
CA MET A 123 -1.43 -23.32 -5.06
C MET A 123 -0.78 -22.16 -4.31
N PHE A 124 -1.21 -21.91 -3.07
CA PHE A 124 -0.60 -20.91 -2.20
C PHE A 124 0.86 -21.28 -1.89
N ASP A 125 1.12 -22.52 -1.45
CA ASP A 125 2.48 -22.98 -1.15
C ASP A 125 3.35 -22.94 -2.41
N GLU A 126 2.88 -23.45 -3.56
CA GLU A 126 3.61 -23.37 -4.83
C GLU A 126 3.98 -21.93 -5.20
N THR A 127 3.07 -20.98 -5.00
CA THR A 127 3.33 -19.56 -5.26
C THR A 127 4.35 -18.99 -4.30
N VAL A 128 4.30 -19.32 -3.00
CA VAL A 128 5.30 -18.88 -2.04
C VAL A 128 6.68 -19.44 -2.38
N GLN A 129 6.79 -20.74 -2.65
CA GLN A 129 8.08 -21.38 -2.95
C GLN A 129 8.69 -20.90 -4.28
N SER A 130 7.87 -20.63 -5.29
CA SER A 130 8.34 -20.14 -6.59
C SER A 130 8.71 -18.65 -6.62
N ASN A 131 8.51 -17.93 -5.51
CA ASN A 131 8.74 -16.48 -5.42
C ASN A 131 9.50 -16.12 -4.12
N PRO A 132 10.84 -16.28 -4.07
CA PRO A 132 11.63 -16.05 -2.85
C PRO A 132 11.68 -14.58 -2.38
N ASN A 133 11.25 -13.65 -3.23
CA ASN A 133 11.19 -12.23 -2.91
C ASN A 133 9.90 -11.82 -2.19
N ILE A 134 8.93 -12.72 -1.99
CA ILE A 134 7.78 -12.40 -1.14
C ILE A 134 8.28 -12.26 0.30
N LYS A 135 8.12 -11.07 0.87
CA LYS A 135 8.48 -10.78 2.25
C LYS A 135 7.29 -10.65 3.17
N MET A 136 6.12 -10.31 2.62
CA MET A 136 4.86 -10.21 3.35
C MET A 136 3.69 -10.60 2.44
N ILE A 137 2.57 -10.98 3.06
CA ILE A 137 1.30 -11.22 2.37
C ILE A 137 0.25 -10.26 2.92
N GLU A 138 -0.53 -9.65 2.03
CA GLU A 138 -1.59 -8.70 2.40
C GLU A 138 -2.95 -9.25 1.97
N LEU A 139 -3.80 -9.58 2.95
CA LEU A 139 -5.21 -9.90 2.71
C LEU A 139 -5.99 -8.61 2.51
N LYS A 140 -6.52 -8.41 1.30
CA LYS A 140 -7.25 -7.19 0.97
C LYS A 140 -8.74 -7.37 1.24
N LEU A 141 -9.21 -6.84 2.36
CA LEU A 141 -10.62 -6.81 2.73
C LEU A 141 -11.39 -5.80 1.89
N SER A 142 -10.82 -4.62 1.65
CA SER A 142 -11.42 -3.58 0.82
C SER A 142 -10.37 -2.59 0.30
N GLN A 143 -10.78 -1.65 -0.55
CA GLN A 143 -9.96 -0.53 -1.02
C GLN A 143 -10.77 0.77 -1.01
N GLY A 144 -10.08 1.91 -0.86
CA GLY A 144 -10.73 3.22 -0.70
C GLY A 144 -11.67 3.59 -1.85
N ALA A 145 -11.26 3.30 -3.09
CA ALA A 145 -12.04 3.68 -4.26
C ALA A 145 -13.33 2.87 -4.49
N LYS A 146 -13.47 1.70 -3.86
CA LYS A 146 -14.65 0.82 -4.02
C LYS A 146 -14.77 -0.21 -2.89
N PRO A 147 -14.97 0.24 -1.64
CA PRO A 147 -15.20 -0.69 -0.53
C PRO A 147 -16.47 -1.51 -0.75
N GLY A 148 -16.48 -2.76 -0.28
CA GLY A 148 -17.62 -3.67 -0.43
C GLY A 148 -17.85 -4.20 -1.85
N LYS A 149 -16.91 -4.00 -2.78
CA LYS A 149 -16.94 -4.55 -4.14
C LYS A 149 -15.62 -5.25 -4.46
N GLY A 150 -15.72 -6.33 -5.24
CA GLY A 150 -14.55 -7.03 -5.74
C GLY A 150 -13.78 -6.28 -6.83
N GLY A 151 -12.57 -6.76 -7.13
CA GLY A 151 -11.81 -6.41 -8.33
C GLY A 151 -12.63 -6.64 -9.60
N ILE A 152 -12.50 -5.74 -10.58
CA ILE A 152 -13.06 -5.91 -11.92
C ILE A 152 -11.92 -5.75 -12.90
N LEU A 153 -11.70 -6.77 -13.73
CA LEU A 153 -10.82 -6.68 -14.88
C LEU A 153 -11.66 -6.93 -16.15
N PRO A 154 -11.85 -5.90 -17.00
CA PRO A 154 -12.62 -6.05 -18.24
C PRO A 154 -12.01 -7.11 -19.16
N LYS A 155 -12.86 -7.88 -19.84
CA LYS A 155 -12.49 -8.93 -20.80
C LYS A 155 -11.48 -8.44 -21.83
N ALA A 156 -11.63 -7.20 -22.31
CA ALA A 156 -10.72 -6.57 -23.27
C ALA A 156 -9.26 -6.50 -22.78
N LYS A 157 -9.02 -6.61 -21.46
CA LYS A 157 -7.69 -6.62 -20.83
C LYS A 157 -7.21 -8.03 -20.49
N ILE A 158 -8.01 -9.08 -20.66
CA ILE A 158 -7.64 -10.45 -20.31
C ILE A 158 -6.91 -11.11 -21.47
N THR A 159 -5.58 -11.14 -21.38
CA THR A 159 -4.71 -11.88 -22.31
C THR A 159 -4.58 -13.35 -21.87
N LYS A 160 -4.05 -14.21 -22.75
CA LYS A 160 -3.72 -15.61 -22.39
C LYS A 160 -2.78 -15.69 -21.18
N GLU A 161 -1.81 -14.77 -21.11
CA GLU A 161 -0.88 -14.66 -19.98
C GLU A 161 -1.60 -14.30 -18.68
N ILE A 162 -2.53 -13.32 -18.71
CA ILE A 162 -3.31 -12.94 -17.53
C ILE A 162 -4.23 -14.07 -17.10
N SER A 163 -4.89 -14.73 -18.05
CA SER A 163 -5.73 -15.90 -17.79
C SER A 163 -4.95 -17.02 -17.08
N HIS A 164 -3.72 -17.29 -17.52
CA HIS A 164 -2.84 -18.27 -16.88
C HIS A 164 -2.41 -17.84 -15.46
N ILE A 165 -1.89 -16.62 -15.31
CA ILE A 165 -1.43 -16.09 -14.01
C ILE A 165 -2.56 -16.05 -12.98
N ARG A 166 -3.78 -15.71 -13.42
CA ARG A 166 -4.95 -15.61 -12.55
C ARG A 166 -5.73 -16.92 -12.42
N GLY A 167 -5.46 -17.95 -13.21
CA GLY A 167 -6.28 -19.17 -13.22
C GLY A 167 -7.75 -18.92 -13.57
N ILE A 168 -8.01 -18.08 -14.58
CA ILE A 168 -9.36 -17.70 -15.04
C ILE A 168 -9.57 -17.93 -16.53
N THR A 169 -10.82 -17.98 -17.00
CA THR A 169 -11.15 -18.03 -18.43
C THR A 169 -10.95 -16.65 -19.10
N SER A 170 -10.75 -16.64 -20.42
CA SER A 170 -10.58 -15.41 -21.23
C SER A 170 -11.87 -14.87 -21.84
N ASP A 171 -13.00 -15.55 -21.64
CA ASP A 171 -14.19 -15.36 -22.48
C ASP A 171 -15.18 -14.33 -21.93
N GLN A 172 -14.98 -13.88 -20.69
CA GLN A 172 -15.85 -12.97 -19.97
C GLN A 172 -15.06 -12.02 -19.08
N ASP A 173 -15.73 -10.96 -18.59
CA ASP A 173 -15.15 -10.08 -17.59
C ASP A 173 -14.78 -10.86 -16.33
N CYS A 174 -13.64 -10.51 -15.73
CA CYS A 174 -13.23 -11.10 -14.47
C CYS A 174 -13.74 -10.22 -13.33
N VAL A 175 -14.83 -10.65 -12.71
CA VAL A 175 -15.43 -10.02 -11.54
C VAL A 175 -15.11 -10.87 -10.31
N SER A 176 -14.39 -10.29 -9.36
CA SER A 176 -14.12 -10.97 -8.08
C SER A 176 -15.34 -10.85 -7.16
N PRO A 177 -15.58 -11.83 -6.27
CA PRO A 177 -16.60 -11.71 -5.24
C PRO A 177 -16.39 -10.46 -4.37
N ASN A 178 -17.43 -10.00 -3.67
CA ASN A 178 -17.32 -8.87 -2.75
C ASN A 178 -16.80 -9.26 -1.36
N SER A 179 -16.75 -10.55 -1.03
CA SER A 179 -16.23 -11.07 0.23
C SER A 179 -15.27 -12.23 0.00
N HIS A 180 -14.41 -12.48 1.00
CA HIS A 180 -13.58 -13.66 1.04
C HIS A 180 -14.44 -14.90 1.30
N SER A 181 -14.27 -15.96 0.51
CA SER A 181 -14.96 -17.24 0.73
C SER A 181 -14.32 -18.13 1.80
N ALA A 182 -13.16 -17.74 2.34
CA ALA A 182 -12.39 -18.51 3.32
C ALA A 182 -12.78 -18.17 4.77
N PHE A 183 -13.39 -17.00 4.99
CA PHE A 183 -13.81 -16.53 6.30
C PHE A 183 -14.99 -15.56 6.16
N SER A 184 -15.82 -15.50 7.19
CA SER A 184 -17.03 -14.69 7.26
C SER A 184 -17.10 -13.78 8.49
N ASN A 185 -16.19 -14.00 9.45
CA ASN A 185 -16.11 -13.26 10.71
C ASN A 185 -14.64 -13.07 11.15
N VAL A 186 -14.45 -12.35 12.26
CA VAL A 186 -13.11 -11.99 12.78
C VAL A 186 -12.31 -13.21 13.20
N ASP A 187 -12.94 -14.17 13.89
CA ASP A 187 -12.25 -15.35 14.41
C ASP A 187 -11.77 -16.24 13.26
N GLU A 188 -12.64 -16.54 12.30
CA GLU A 188 -12.28 -17.27 11.07
C GLU A 188 -11.19 -16.55 10.26
N MET A 189 -11.19 -15.22 10.23
CA MET A 189 -10.17 -14.43 9.53
C MET A 189 -8.81 -14.53 10.24
N ILE A 190 -8.80 -14.47 11.58
CA ILE A 190 -7.58 -14.68 12.39
C ILE A 190 -7.05 -16.09 12.14
N ASP A 191 -7.90 -17.13 12.23
CA ASP A 191 -7.49 -18.51 11.95
C ASP A 191 -6.90 -18.64 10.54
N PHE A 192 -7.51 -17.98 9.54
CA PHE A 192 -6.99 -17.97 8.19
C PHE A 192 -5.61 -17.29 8.10
N ILE A 193 -5.43 -16.14 8.76
CA ILE A 193 -4.15 -15.43 8.84
C ILE A 193 -3.06 -16.31 9.46
N GLU A 194 -3.34 -16.94 10.59
CA GLU A 194 -2.40 -17.84 11.27
C GLU A 194 -2.01 -19.01 10.37
N ASN A 195 -3.01 -19.64 9.71
CA ASN A 195 -2.76 -20.72 8.75
C ASN A 195 -1.85 -20.28 7.57
N LEU A 196 -2.05 -19.08 7.01
CA LEU A 196 -1.18 -18.57 5.94
C LEU A 196 0.25 -18.32 6.44
N SER A 197 0.39 -17.83 7.67
CA SER A 197 1.70 -17.62 8.27
C SER A 197 2.41 -18.94 8.57
N ASP A 198 1.70 -19.94 9.08
CA ASP A 198 2.27 -21.27 9.35
C ASP A 198 2.85 -21.93 8.10
N LEU A 199 2.15 -21.77 6.97
CA LEU A 199 2.55 -22.31 5.67
C LEU A 199 3.73 -21.58 5.05
N SER A 200 3.71 -20.25 5.06
CA SER A 200 4.72 -19.43 4.39
C SER A 200 5.93 -19.11 5.27
N GLY A 201 5.71 -19.08 6.58
CA GLY A 201 6.57 -18.49 7.60
C GLY A 201 6.55 -16.95 7.63
N LEU A 202 5.80 -16.30 6.74
CA LEU A 202 5.87 -14.86 6.50
C LEU A 202 4.89 -14.07 7.38
N PRO A 203 5.11 -12.76 7.56
CA PRO A 203 4.12 -11.87 8.14
C PRO A 203 2.93 -11.69 7.20
N ILE A 204 1.75 -11.73 7.79
CA ILE A 204 0.45 -11.62 7.10
C ILE A 204 -0.28 -10.41 7.67
N GLY A 205 -0.66 -9.47 6.82
CA GLY A 205 -1.43 -8.30 7.24
C GLY A 205 -2.73 -8.16 6.49
N ILE A 206 -3.51 -7.16 6.87
CA ILE A 206 -4.78 -6.82 6.22
C ILE A 206 -4.74 -5.42 5.63
N LYS A 207 -5.42 -5.23 4.49
CA LYS A 207 -5.70 -3.92 3.91
C LYS A 207 -7.20 -3.64 3.91
N SER A 208 -7.58 -2.46 4.39
CA SER A 208 -8.99 -2.08 4.40
C SER A 208 -9.20 -0.57 4.33
N ALA A 209 -10.22 -0.18 3.57
CA ALA A 209 -10.84 1.11 3.65
C ALA A 209 -11.86 1.16 4.78
N ILE A 210 -11.92 2.30 5.47
CA ILE A 210 -12.62 2.39 6.75
C ILE A 210 -14.04 2.89 6.54
N GLY A 211 -15.01 2.13 7.04
CA GLY A 211 -16.42 2.51 7.13
C GLY A 211 -16.90 2.38 8.57
N GLU A 212 -17.52 1.23 8.89
CA GLU A 212 -17.98 0.89 10.24
C GLU A 212 -16.84 0.62 11.23
N SER A 213 -17.08 0.86 12.53
CA SER A 213 -16.10 0.62 13.60
C SER A 213 -16.19 -0.78 14.21
N LEU A 214 -17.36 -1.42 14.17
CA LEU A 214 -17.63 -2.67 14.90
C LEU A 214 -16.66 -3.81 14.55
N PHE A 215 -16.31 -3.95 13.27
CA PHE A 215 -15.30 -4.91 12.83
C PHE A 215 -13.95 -4.71 13.54
N TRP A 216 -13.50 -3.46 13.66
CA TRP A 216 -12.22 -3.11 14.28
C TRP A 216 -12.22 -3.33 15.78
N GLU A 217 -13.33 -3.01 16.45
CA GLU A 217 -13.51 -3.29 17.88
C GLU A 217 -13.45 -4.80 18.17
N LYS A 218 -14.15 -5.60 17.36
CA LYS A 218 -14.11 -7.07 17.45
C LYS A 218 -12.71 -7.62 17.19
N LEU A 219 -12.03 -7.13 16.15
CA LEU A 219 -10.67 -7.53 15.82
C LEU A 219 -9.69 -7.20 16.96
N ALA A 220 -9.70 -5.95 17.46
CA ALA A 220 -8.84 -5.55 18.56
C ALA A 220 -9.13 -6.33 19.86
N THR A 221 -10.40 -6.61 20.16
CA THR A 221 -10.79 -7.44 21.31
C THR A 221 -10.31 -8.88 21.16
N ALA A 222 -10.44 -9.47 19.97
CA ALA A 222 -9.97 -10.84 19.72
C ALA A 222 -8.44 -10.92 19.86
N MET A 223 -7.72 -10.04 19.16
CA MET A 223 -6.25 -9.97 19.19
C MET A 223 -5.70 -9.72 20.60
N SER A 224 -6.34 -8.84 21.40
CA SER A 224 -5.85 -8.56 22.76
C SER A 224 -5.95 -9.79 23.67
N LYS A 225 -6.95 -10.65 23.46
CA LYS A 225 -7.16 -11.89 24.21
C LYS A 225 -6.29 -13.04 23.72
N THR A 226 -6.20 -13.25 22.42
CA THR A 226 -5.55 -14.44 21.84
C THR A 226 -4.08 -14.22 21.53
N LYS A 227 -3.66 -12.97 21.32
CA LYS A 227 -2.35 -12.62 20.76
C LYS A 227 -2.10 -13.24 19.38
N LEU A 228 -3.17 -13.47 18.63
CA LEU A 228 -3.16 -13.97 17.25
C LEU A 228 -3.80 -12.93 16.33
N GLY A 229 -3.43 -12.91 15.05
CA GLY A 229 -4.01 -12.02 14.06
C GLY A 229 -3.00 -11.41 13.09
N PRO A 230 -3.40 -10.36 12.35
CA PRO A 230 -2.53 -9.73 11.37
C PRO A 230 -1.28 -9.13 12.03
N ASP A 231 -0.16 -9.11 11.31
CA ASP A 231 1.10 -8.48 11.72
C ASP A 231 1.20 -7.00 11.34
N PHE A 232 0.38 -6.58 10.38
CA PHE A 232 0.26 -5.20 9.96
C PHE A 232 -1.16 -4.88 9.47
N ILE A 233 -1.53 -3.60 9.59
CA ILE A 233 -2.80 -3.08 9.08
C ILE A 233 -2.49 -1.93 8.13
N ALA A 234 -2.86 -2.10 6.86
CA ALA A 234 -2.83 -1.07 5.84
C ALA A 234 -4.18 -0.35 5.76
N ILE A 235 -4.21 0.90 6.24
CA ILE A 235 -5.39 1.75 6.21
C ILE A 235 -5.44 2.47 4.86
N ASP A 236 -6.45 2.15 4.06
CA ASP A 236 -6.67 2.74 2.74
C ASP A 236 -7.71 3.86 2.85
N GLY A 237 -7.28 5.12 2.67
CA GLY A 237 -8.21 6.25 2.65
C GLY A 237 -9.13 6.21 1.44
N GLY A 238 -10.35 6.76 1.57
CA GLY A 238 -11.29 6.90 0.46
C GLY A 238 -10.74 7.67 -0.75
N GLU A 239 -9.66 8.42 -0.57
CA GLU A 239 -8.94 9.14 -1.62
C GLU A 239 -8.10 8.21 -2.56
N GLY A 240 -8.09 6.91 -2.27
CA GLY A 240 -7.38 5.87 -3.01
C GLY A 240 -7.74 5.83 -4.51
N GLY A 241 -6.80 5.40 -5.34
CA GLY A 241 -7.01 5.24 -6.77
C GLY A 241 -7.64 3.89 -7.15
N THR A 242 -8.16 3.80 -8.38
CA THR A 242 -8.59 2.53 -8.98
C THR A 242 -8.46 2.57 -10.49
N GLY A 243 -8.20 1.42 -11.09
CA GLY A 243 -8.27 1.25 -12.54
C GLY A 243 -9.71 1.25 -13.07
N ALA A 244 -10.67 0.81 -12.25
CA ALA A 244 -12.10 0.75 -12.56
C ALA A 244 -12.94 0.67 -11.28
N ALA A 245 -13.83 1.64 -11.07
CA ALA A 245 -14.87 1.63 -10.05
C ALA A 245 -16.09 2.45 -10.50
N PRO A 246 -17.29 2.14 -10.00
CA PRO A 246 -18.43 3.04 -10.12
C PRO A 246 -18.16 4.38 -9.39
N LEU A 247 -18.56 5.51 -10.00
CA LEU A 247 -18.34 6.84 -9.43
C LEU A 247 -18.96 7.01 -8.03
N SER A 248 -20.17 6.46 -7.83
CA SER A 248 -20.84 6.53 -6.53
C SER A 248 -20.05 5.89 -5.39
N PHE A 249 -19.20 4.91 -5.69
CA PHE A 249 -18.32 4.30 -4.70
C PHE A 249 -17.07 5.14 -4.44
N ALA A 250 -16.47 5.65 -5.51
CA ALA A 250 -15.23 6.42 -5.43
C ALA A 250 -15.40 7.74 -4.65
N ASP A 251 -16.57 8.38 -4.72
CA ASP A 251 -16.80 9.70 -4.12
C ASP A 251 -17.48 9.66 -2.74
N HIS A 252 -18.17 8.56 -2.39
CA HIS A 252 -19.08 8.57 -1.23
C HIS A 252 -18.94 7.39 -0.26
N VAL A 253 -18.11 6.39 -0.56
CA VAL A 253 -18.06 5.18 0.26
C VAL A 253 -16.65 5.00 0.82
N SER A 254 -16.56 4.97 2.15
CA SER A 254 -15.36 5.03 3.02
C SER A 254 -14.97 6.43 3.50
N LEU A 255 -14.24 6.46 4.61
CA LEU A 255 -13.78 7.67 5.26
C LEU A 255 -12.51 8.21 4.60
N PRO A 256 -12.31 9.54 4.61
CA PRO A 256 -11.02 10.15 4.35
C PRO A 256 -9.93 9.55 5.24
N TYR A 257 -8.71 9.44 4.72
CA TYR A 257 -7.58 8.76 5.38
C TYR A 257 -7.39 9.19 6.83
N LYS A 258 -7.31 10.50 7.11
CA LYS A 258 -7.04 11.04 8.45
C LYS A 258 -8.10 10.60 9.47
N ILE A 259 -9.36 10.54 9.05
CA ILE A 259 -10.49 10.16 9.90
C ILE A 259 -10.49 8.64 10.10
N GLY A 260 -10.33 7.88 9.03
CA GLY A 260 -10.28 6.41 9.06
C GLY A 260 -9.12 5.89 9.91
N PHE A 261 -7.91 6.42 9.68
CA PHE A 261 -6.72 6.04 10.43
C PHE A 261 -6.88 6.32 11.93
N LYS A 262 -7.25 7.56 12.30
CA LYS A 262 -7.46 7.92 13.71
C LYS A 262 -8.45 6.97 14.38
N ARG A 263 -9.57 6.67 13.71
CA ARG A 263 -10.62 5.79 14.25
C ARG A 263 -10.08 4.40 14.59
N VAL A 264 -9.39 3.76 13.64
CA VAL A 264 -8.85 2.41 13.86
C VAL A 264 -7.69 2.44 14.87
N TYR A 265 -6.77 3.39 14.72
CA TYR A 265 -5.60 3.50 15.60
C TYR A 265 -6.00 3.71 17.05
N SER A 266 -7.01 4.55 17.34
CA SER A 266 -7.54 4.76 18.69
C SER A 266 -8.10 3.46 19.30
N ILE A 267 -8.88 2.68 18.55
CA ILE A 267 -9.44 1.41 19.03
C ILE A 267 -8.32 0.46 19.44
N PHE A 268 -7.29 0.30 18.60
CA PHE A 268 -6.16 -0.60 18.90
C PHE A 268 -5.26 -0.05 20.01
N LYS A 269 -5.14 1.27 20.15
CA LYS A 269 -4.44 1.92 21.27
C LYS A 269 -5.11 1.61 22.60
N GLU A 270 -6.43 1.67 22.67
CA GLU A 270 -7.21 1.33 23.87
C GLU A 270 -7.04 -0.15 24.27
N HIS A 271 -6.76 -1.02 23.30
CA HIS A 271 -6.48 -2.44 23.53
C HIS A 271 -4.98 -2.76 23.74
N GLY A 272 -4.11 -1.73 23.74
CA GLY A 272 -2.66 -1.90 23.93
C GLY A 272 -1.93 -2.57 22.76
N LEU A 273 -2.51 -2.60 21.56
CA LEU A 273 -2.02 -3.36 20.41
C LEU A 273 -1.17 -2.54 19.42
N ILE A 274 -1.02 -1.23 19.61
CA ILE A 274 -0.34 -0.36 18.63
C ILE A 274 1.12 -0.74 18.39
N ASN A 275 1.77 -1.37 19.37
CA ASN A 275 3.16 -1.82 19.28
C ASN A 275 3.29 -3.25 18.73
N ASP A 276 2.20 -4.01 18.73
CA ASP A 276 2.16 -5.39 18.23
C ASP A 276 1.98 -5.44 16.70
N LEU A 277 1.57 -4.31 16.11
CA LEU A 277 1.24 -4.15 14.70
C LEU A 277 2.13 -3.10 14.04
N ALA A 278 2.47 -3.32 12.78
CA ALA A 278 2.90 -2.23 11.91
C ALA A 278 1.70 -1.53 11.24
N TRP A 279 1.70 -0.21 11.26
CA TRP A 279 0.64 0.63 10.70
C TRP A 279 1.07 1.22 9.38
N ILE A 280 0.34 0.90 8.31
CA ILE A 280 0.66 1.35 6.96
C ILE A 280 -0.41 2.31 6.45
N GLY A 281 0.00 3.52 6.09
CA GLY A 281 -0.88 4.50 5.47
C GLY A 281 -0.95 4.34 3.95
N SER A 282 -2.15 4.30 3.36
CA SER A 282 -2.33 4.24 1.90
C SER A 282 -3.42 5.23 1.49
N ALA A 283 -3.05 6.28 0.77
CA ALA A 283 -3.98 7.27 0.19
C ALA A 283 -3.21 8.13 -0.83
N LYS A 284 -3.36 9.46 -0.78
CA LYS A 284 -2.57 10.43 -1.55
C LYS A 284 -1.36 10.93 -0.76
N LEU A 285 -0.62 10.01 -0.14
CA LEU A 285 0.45 10.31 0.83
C LEU A 285 1.83 10.52 0.17
N GLY A 286 1.93 10.54 -1.15
CA GLY A 286 3.22 10.72 -1.86
C GLY A 286 3.72 12.16 -1.93
N PHE A 287 3.39 12.98 -0.93
CA PHE A 287 3.90 14.34 -0.74
C PHE A 287 4.40 14.47 0.71
N PRO A 288 5.52 15.20 0.95
CA PRO A 288 6.16 15.21 2.27
C PRO A 288 5.24 15.68 3.40
N ASP A 289 4.47 16.74 3.19
CA ASP A 289 3.52 17.28 4.17
C ASP A 289 2.47 16.24 4.59
N ARG A 290 1.94 15.49 3.62
CA ARG A 290 0.94 14.45 3.87
C ARG A 290 1.56 13.21 4.51
N ALA A 291 2.77 12.86 4.12
CA ALA A 291 3.54 11.77 4.72
C ALA A 291 3.82 12.05 6.20
N ILE A 292 4.31 13.25 6.54
CA ILE A 292 4.55 13.67 7.93
C ILE A 292 3.26 13.60 8.76
N ILE A 293 2.12 14.05 8.22
CA ILE A 293 0.83 13.90 8.91
C ILE A 293 0.49 12.43 9.16
N ALA A 294 0.76 11.53 8.20
CA ALA A 294 0.52 10.11 8.40
C ALA A 294 1.41 9.54 9.51
N PHE A 295 2.71 9.87 9.54
CA PHE A 295 3.61 9.45 10.61
C PHE A 295 3.18 10.02 11.98
N ALA A 296 2.81 11.31 12.04
CA ALA A 296 2.29 11.96 13.24
C ALA A 296 1.00 11.34 13.79
N LEU A 297 0.17 10.76 12.92
CA LEU A 297 -1.02 10.01 13.33
C LEU A 297 -0.68 8.64 13.93
N GLY A 298 0.51 8.10 13.66
CA GLY A 298 0.99 6.81 14.16
C GLY A 298 1.37 5.80 13.08
N CYS A 299 1.55 6.19 11.82
CA CYS A 299 2.08 5.29 10.80
C CYS A 299 3.52 4.89 11.07
N ASP A 300 3.84 3.64 10.74
CA ASP A 300 5.22 3.15 10.64
C ASP A 300 5.73 3.25 9.19
N LEU A 301 4.82 3.13 8.21
CA LEU A 301 5.12 3.08 6.77
C LEU A 301 4.02 3.78 5.96
N ILE A 302 4.35 4.21 4.74
CA ILE A 302 3.36 4.62 3.73
C ILE A 302 3.51 3.83 2.42
N ASN A 303 2.35 3.54 1.82
CA ASN A 303 2.20 2.90 0.53
C ASN A 303 1.63 3.89 -0.49
N ILE A 304 2.37 4.13 -1.57
CA ILE A 304 2.01 5.11 -2.61
C ILE A 304 1.85 4.44 -3.98
N ALA A 305 0.76 4.76 -4.69
CA ALA A 305 0.45 4.20 -6.01
C ALA A 305 0.30 5.29 -7.08
N ARG A 306 -0.43 6.36 -6.76
CA ARG A 306 -0.72 7.41 -7.74
C ARG A 306 0.56 8.11 -8.16
N GLU A 307 1.39 8.45 -7.19
CA GLU A 307 2.60 9.22 -7.35
C GLU A 307 3.68 8.40 -8.06
N THR A 308 3.77 7.10 -7.79
CA THR A 308 4.64 6.17 -8.53
C THR A 308 4.14 5.94 -9.97
N MET A 309 2.83 5.95 -10.22
CA MET A 309 2.31 5.99 -11.59
C MET A 309 2.68 7.30 -12.31
N LEU A 310 2.58 8.46 -11.64
CA LEU A 310 2.98 9.75 -12.20
C LEU A 310 4.48 9.78 -12.52
N SER A 311 5.33 9.22 -11.66
CA SER A 311 6.78 9.18 -11.86
C SER A 311 7.16 8.38 -13.11
N ILE A 312 6.43 7.31 -13.44
CA ILE A 312 6.62 6.54 -14.68
C ILE A 312 5.87 7.10 -15.91
N GLY A 313 5.19 8.25 -15.77
CA GLY A 313 4.58 8.99 -16.88
C GLY A 313 3.07 8.91 -16.99
N CYS A 314 2.35 8.65 -15.91
CA CYS A 314 0.90 8.86 -15.90
C CYS A 314 0.63 10.36 -16.04
N ILE A 315 -0.29 10.70 -16.93
CA ILE A 315 -0.73 12.09 -17.18
C ILE A 315 -2.14 12.35 -16.64
N GLN A 316 -2.66 11.44 -15.82
CA GLN A 316 -4.04 11.44 -15.32
C GLN A 316 -5.10 11.58 -16.42
N ALA A 317 -4.94 10.85 -17.52
CA ALA A 317 -5.95 10.81 -18.59
C ALA A 317 -7.30 10.20 -18.14
N GLN A 318 -7.36 9.55 -16.97
CA GLN A 318 -8.55 8.90 -16.39
C GLN A 318 -9.22 7.83 -17.27
N GLN A 319 -8.51 7.32 -18.28
CA GLN A 319 -8.97 6.26 -19.20
C GLN A 319 -8.44 4.87 -18.84
N CYS A 320 -8.07 4.63 -17.57
CA CYS A 320 -7.38 3.40 -17.16
C CYS A 320 -8.18 2.11 -17.44
N HIS A 321 -9.51 2.21 -17.39
CA HIS A 321 -10.44 1.10 -17.61
C HIS A 321 -10.60 0.73 -19.09
N THR A 322 -10.34 1.66 -20.02
CA THR A 322 -10.59 1.46 -21.46
C THR A 322 -9.54 0.57 -22.14
N GLY A 323 -8.39 0.38 -21.50
CA GLY A 323 -7.23 -0.27 -22.11
C GLY A 323 -6.48 0.58 -23.14
N HIS A 324 -6.87 1.85 -23.34
CA HIS A 324 -6.25 2.77 -24.32
C HIS A 324 -5.39 3.85 -23.65
N CYS A 325 -4.70 3.50 -22.56
CA CYS A 325 -3.82 4.42 -21.86
C CYS A 325 -2.77 5.02 -22.81
N PRO A 326 -2.74 6.36 -23.02
CA PRO A 326 -1.89 6.99 -24.01
C PRO A 326 -0.39 6.91 -23.67
N THR A 327 -0.06 6.63 -22.41
CA THR A 327 1.33 6.56 -21.93
C THR A 327 1.81 5.13 -21.66
N GLY A 328 1.05 4.13 -22.07
CA GLY A 328 1.48 2.73 -21.99
C GLY A 328 1.37 2.09 -20.60
N ILE A 329 0.84 2.78 -19.59
CA ILE A 329 0.81 2.29 -18.20
C ILE A 329 -0.31 1.28 -17.97
N THR A 330 -1.55 1.65 -18.25
CA THR A 330 -2.74 0.84 -17.95
C THR A 330 -3.32 0.19 -19.21
N THR A 331 -2.47 -0.36 -20.07
CA THR A 331 -2.83 -0.98 -21.35
C THR A 331 -2.11 -2.30 -21.58
N HIS A 332 -2.76 -3.19 -22.35
CA HIS A 332 -2.17 -4.43 -22.86
C HIS A 332 -1.87 -4.36 -24.36
N SER A 333 -2.13 -3.24 -25.02
CA SER A 333 -1.73 -3.01 -26.42
C SER A 333 -0.21 -2.97 -26.53
N LYS A 334 0.37 -3.84 -27.36
CA LYS A 334 1.82 -3.87 -27.62
C LYS A 334 2.31 -2.54 -28.18
N TRP A 335 1.51 -1.87 -29.01
CA TRP A 335 1.84 -0.58 -29.60
C TRP A 335 1.91 0.52 -28.53
N LEU A 336 0.90 0.63 -27.67
CA LEU A 336 0.89 1.64 -26.60
C LEU A 336 1.99 1.39 -25.55
N GLN A 337 2.22 0.13 -25.18
CA GLN A 337 3.27 -0.21 -24.20
C GLN A 337 4.68 0.13 -24.70
N ARG A 338 4.91 0.17 -26.02
CA ARG A 338 6.20 0.59 -26.59
C ARG A 338 6.57 2.03 -26.21
N GLY A 339 5.59 2.88 -25.89
CA GLY A 339 5.84 4.24 -25.40
C GLY A 339 6.38 4.32 -23.97
N LEU A 340 6.35 3.21 -23.21
CA LEU A 340 6.88 3.15 -21.85
C LEU A 340 8.27 2.50 -21.85
N ASP A 341 9.30 3.34 -21.89
CA ASP A 341 10.71 2.96 -21.78
C ASP A 341 11.05 2.47 -20.35
N ILE A 342 11.32 1.17 -20.19
CA ILE A 342 11.51 0.56 -18.87
C ILE A 342 12.71 1.15 -18.12
N PRO A 343 13.95 1.21 -18.67
CA PRO A 343 15.10 1.76 -17.96
C PRO A 343 14.87 3.21 -17.48
N LEU A 344 14.34 4.08 -18.35
CA LEU A 344 14.08 5.47 -18.01
C LEU A 344 12.98 5.59 -16.94
N LYS A 345 11.90 4.83 -17.07
CA LYS A 345 10.79 4.87 -16.11
C LYS A 345 11.19 4.29 -14.75
N ALA A 346 11.97 3.23 -14.72
CA ALA A 346 12.52 2.67 -13.49
C ALA A 346 13.36 3.71 -12.75
N LYS A 347 14.33 4.33 -13.45
CA LYS A 347 15.17 5.41 -12.89
C LYS A 347 14.34 6.58 -12.33
N ARG A 348 13.29 7.00 -13.04
CA ARG A 348 12.37 8.06 -12.56
C ARG A 348 11.60 7.65 -11.31
N CYS A 349 11.18 6.38 -11.22
CA CYS A 349 10.53 5.85 -10.04
C CYS A 349 11.49 5.82 -8.84
N THR A 350 12.73 5.36 -9.04
CA THR A 350 13.80 5.37 -8.03
C THR A 350 14.02 6.78 -7.50
N GLN A 351 14.26 7.74 -8.40
CA GLN A 351 14.52 9.15 -8.06
C GLN A 351 13.36 9.80 -7.32
N PHE A 352 12.11 9.48 -7.68
CA PHE A 352 10.94 9.99 -6.99
C PHE A 352 10.87 9.49 -5.53
N ILE A 353 11.08 8.19 -5.31
CA ILE A 353 11.04 7.59 -3.96
C ILE A 353 12.20 8.13 -3.11
N ASP A 354 13.40 8.24 -3.69
CA ASP A 354 14.55 8.84 -3.03
C ASP A 354 14.32 10.29 -2.65
N GLY A 355 13.81 11.10 -3.57
CA GLY A 355 13.50 12.51 -3.34
C GLY A 355 12.49 12.68 -2.21
N LEU A 356 11.37 11.93 -2.26
CA LEU A 356 10.35 11.98 -1.23
C LEU A 356 10.89 11.61 0.16
N ARG A 357 11.73 10.57 0.26
CA ARG A 357 12.35 10.18 1.54
C ARG A 357 13.31 11.25 2.06
N LYS A 358 14.13 11.83 1.19
CA LYS A 358 15.04 12.94 1.56
C LYS A 358 14.26 14.14 2.08
N GLU A 359 13.18 14.54 1.41
CA GLU A 359 12.34 15.65 1.86
C GLU A 359 11.65 15.33 3.20
N ILE A 360 11.14 14.11 3.39
CA ILE A 360 10.59 13.67 4.68
C ILE A 360 11.65 13.74 5.79
N LEU A 361 12.87 13.30 5.52
CA LEU A 361 13.97 13.32 6.49
C LEU A 361 14.42 14.75 6.82
N GLN A 362 14.51 15.63 5.81
CA GLN A 362 14.81 17.05 6.01
C GLN A 362 13.74 17.73 6.87
N LEU A 363 12.45 17.45 6.63
CA LEU A 363 11.37 17.96 7.48
C LEU A 363 11.48 17.39 8.91
N SER A 364 11.85 16.12 9.05
CA SER A 364 12.07 15.50 10.37
C SER A 364 13.18 16.21 11.13
N HIS A 365 14.32 16.44 10.49
CA HIS A 365 15.46 17.14 11.09
C HIS A 365 15.11 18.59 11.47
N ALA A 366 14.37 19.30 10.60
CA ALA A 366 13.88 20.65 10.87
C ALA A 366 12.93 20.70 12.08
N CYS A 367 12.18 19.63 12.33
CA CYS A 367 11.34 19.46 13.51
C CYS A 367 12.08 18.85 14.73
N GLY A 368 13.38 18.58 14.61
CA GLY A 368 14.20 18.06 15.72
C GLY A 368 14.19 16.54 15.88
N TYR A 369 13.75 15.79 14.86
CA TYR A 369 13.63 14.32 14.89
C TYR A 369 14.57 13.64 13.90
N GLU A 370 15.23 12.55 14.32
CA GLU A 370 16.08 11.71 13.46
C GLU A 370 15.26 10.79 12.57
N HIS A 371 14.03 10.45 12.99
CA HIS A 371 13.15 9.54 12.28
C HIS A 371 11.72 10.09 12.22
N PRO A 372 11.02 10.01 11.07
CA PRO A 372 9.67 10.58 10.92
C PRO A 372 8.61 9.93 11.83
N CYS A 373 8.78 8.68 12.24
CA CYS A 373 7.88 8.06 13.25
C CYS A 373 7.98 8.68 14.65
N GLN A 374 8.90 9.62 14.90
CA GLN A 374 8.93 10.38 16.15
C GLN A 374 7.91 11.53 16.17
N PHE A 375 7.38 11.94 15.02
CA PHE A 375 6.31 12.93 14.96
C PHE A 375 5.08 12.45 15.73
N THR A 376 4.40 13.40 16.34
CA THR A 376 3.14 13.22 17.07
C THR A 376 2.11 14.24 16.60
N GLY A 377 0.87 14.09 17.07
CA GLY A 377 -0.17 15.08 16.84
C GLY A 377 0.15 16.46 17.43
N GLU A 378 1.07 16.54 18.40
CA GLU A 378 1.49 17.81 18.99
C GLU A 378 2.43 18.60 18.09
N ASP A 379 2.98 18.02 17.02
CA ASP A 379 3.92 18.69 16.11
C ASP A 379 3.22 19.38 14.93
N ILE A 380 1.91 19.20 14.79
CA ILE A 380 1.14 19.66 13.63
C ILE A 380 -0.02 20.55 14.08
N GLU A 381 -0.05 21.78 13.55
CA GLU A 381 -1.20 22.66 13.63
C GLU A 381 -1.99 22.62 12.33
N PHE A 382 -3.28 22.93 12.39
CA PHE A 382 -4.11 23.12 11.19
C PHE A 382 -4.64 24.54 11.14
N SER A 383 -4.45 25.19 9.99
CA SER A 383 -5.01 26.52 9.75
C SER A 383 -6.53 26.50 9.81
N SER A 384 -7.11 27.54 10.43
CA SER A 384 -8.56 27.68 10.61
C SER A 384 -9.26 28.44 9.49
N GLY A 385 -8.54 29.04 8.53
CA GLY A 385 -9.15 29.73 7.38
C GLY A 385 -9.22 31.26 7.45
N VAL A 386 -9.14 31.85 8.65
CA VAL A 386 -9.54 33.27 8.87
C VAL A 386 -8.39 34.27 8.89
N ASN A 387 -7.14 33.81 8.74
CA ASN A 387 -5.94 34.60 9.07
C ASN A 387 -5.20 35.18 7.86
N LYS A 388 -5.89 35.68 6.81
CA LYS A 388 -5.19 36.30 5.67
C LYS A 388 -4.68 37.70 6.02
N PHE A 389 -3.41 37.97 5.76
CA PHE A 389 -2.93 39.35 5.65
C PHE A 389 -3.43 39.93 4.32
N SER A 390 -4.16 41.06 4.39
CA SER A 390 -4.66 41.82 3.24
C SER A 390 -3.55 42.58 2.53
#